data_AF-D3YCH4-F1
#
_entry.id   AF-D3YCH4-F1
#
_cell.length_a   1.000
_cell.length_b   1.000
_cell.length_c   1.000
_cell.angle_alpha   90.00
_cell.angle_beta   90.00
_cell.angle_gamma   90.00
#
_symmetry.space_group_name_H-M   'P 1'
#
loop_
_entity.id
_entity.type
_entity.pdbx_description
1 polymer ?
#
loop_
_entity_poly.entity_id
_entity_poly.type
_entity_poly.pdbx_seq_one_letter_code
_entity_poly.pdbx_strand_id
1 'polypeptide(L)'
;VDLREESHGIINGNGCSWYGLRDWGNFNKNDVYADIIKDEKTRLNAIKGKDITMAAMESGKYDKYAKDPKVVKATSVMTEEEMAKANGVNYFRITALDHLWPAPKYIDQFIEFYKKLPKDAWIHFHCEAGNGRT
;
A
#
# COMPACT_ATOMS: atom_id res chain seq x y z
N VAL A 1 -10.17 -1.62 -3.81
CA VAL A 1 -9.55 -2.90 -3.43
C VAL A 1 -8.08 -2.70 -3.59
N ASP A 2 -7.41 -2.59 -2.46
CA ASP A 2 -5.98 -2.38 -2.37
C ASP A 2 -5.28 -3.74 -2.39
N LEU A 3 -4.38 -3.94 -3.35
CA LEU A 3 -3.66 -5.18 -3.59
C LEU A 3 -2.21 -5.15 -3.08
N ARG A 4 -1.84 -4.11 -2.33
CA ARG A 4 -0.44 -3.82 -2.01
C ARG A 4 0.02 -4.55 -0.76
N GLU A 5 1.15 -5.26 -0.80
CA GLU A 5 1.77 -5.77 0.43
C GLU A 5 2.58 -4.69 1.13
N GLU A 6 3.28 -3.86 0.36
CA GLU A 6 4.17 -2.82 0.85
C GLU A 6 3.43 -1.82 1.75
N SER A 7 4.07 -1.45 2.87
CA SER A 7 3.54 -0.48 3.81
C SER A 7 3.43 0.87 3.14
N HIS A 8 2.24 1.47 3.16
CA HIS A 8 1.98 2.74 2.50
C HIS A 8 0.94 3.58 3.27
N GLY A 9 0.73 4.81 2.82
CA GLY A 9 -0.32 5.68 3.30
C GLY A 9 -0.31 7.04 2.62
N ILE A 10 -1.08 7.96 3.17
CA ILE A 10 -1.27 9.31 2.63
C ILE A 10 -0.55 10.31 3.52
N ILE A 11 0.46 10.98 2.98
CA ILE A 11 1.26 11.99 3.69
C ILE A 11 1.09 13.34 3.00
N ASN A 12 0.52 14.32 3.71
CA ASN A 12 0.23 15.66 3.15
C ASN A 12 -0.55 15.59 1.84
N GLY A 13 -1.49 14.64 1.73
CA GLY A 13 -2.29 14.40 0.52
C GLY A 13 -1.61 13.57 -0.57
N ASN A 14 -0.34 13.16 -0.40
CA ASN A 14 0.38 12.35 -1.38
C ASN A 14 0.34 10.86 -0.99
N GLY A 15 0.09 9.98 -1.96
CA GLY A 15 0.29 8.54 -1.79
C GLY A 15 1.78 8.23 -1.68
N CYS A 16 2.19 7.55 -0.62
CA CYS A 16 3.58 7.25 -0.30
C CYS A 16 3.75 5.84 0.22
N SER A 17 4.85 5.17 -0.11
CA SER A 17 5.19 3.84 0.39
C SER A 17 6.58 3.81 1.02
N TRP A 18 6.80 2.88 1.94
CA TRP A 18 8.13 2.53 2.45
C TRP A 18 8.79 1.53 1.51
N TYR A 19 9.40 2.08 0.46
CA TYR A 19 10.04 1.28 -0.57
C TYR A 19 11.23 0.47 -0.04
N GLY A 20 11.25 -0.82 -0.37
CA GLY A 20 12.43 -1.71 -0.29
C GLY A 20 12.81 -2.17 -1.69
N LEU A 21 13.99 -2.78 -1.85
CA LEU A 21 14.44 -3.34 -3.13
C LEU A 21 13.32 -4.21 -3.75
N ARG A 22 12.97 -3.98 -5.02
CA ARG A 22 11.85 -4.63 -5.76
C ARG A 22 10.44 -4.38 -5.19
N ASP A 23 10.25 -3.30 -4.44
CA ASP A 23 9.03 -3.04 -3.67
C ASP A 23 8.74 -4.09 -2.58
N TRP A 24 9.77 -4.81 -2.13
CA TRP A 24 9.67 -5.91 -1.17
C TRP A 24 9.94 -5.48 0.27
N GLY A 25 9.50 -4.28 0.65
CA GLY A 25 9.73 -3.71 1.99
C GLY A 25 9.14 -4.54 3.15
N ASN A 26 8.21 -5.45 2.84
CA ASN A 26 7.54 -6.33 3.79
C ASN A 26 7.88 -7.82 3.64
N PHE A 27 8.79 -8.20 2.74
CA PHE A 27 9.13 -9.60 2.46
C PHE A 27 9.55 -10.40 3.70
N ASN A 28 10.27 -9.77 4.63
CA ASN A 28 10.73 -10.41 5.87
C ASN A 28 9.61 -10.73 6.88
N LYS A 29 8.37 -10.27 6.61
CA LYS A 29 7.19 -10.57 7.43
C LYS A 29 6.52 -11.88 7.05
N ASN A 30 7.13 -12.64 6.12
CA ASN A 30 6.71 -13.98 5.74
C ASN A 30 5.21 -14.06 5.41
N ASP A 31 4.69 -13.05 4.71
CA ASP A 31 3.32 -13.04 4.22
C ASP A 31 2.26 -13.06 5.35
N VAL A 32 2.61 -12.61 6.56
CA VAL A 32 1.70 -12.53 7.71
C VAL A 32 0.94 -11.20 7.73
N TYR A 33 -0.35 -11.24 7.35
CA TYR A 33 -1.21 -10.05 7.23
C TYR A 33 -1.17 -9.14 8.47
N ALA A 34 -1.29 -9.71 9.67
CA ALA A 34 -1.30 -8.92 10.90
C ALA A 34 0.01 -8.14 11.12
N ASP A 35 1.15 -8.72 10.75
CA ASP A 35 2.47 -8.09 10.89
C ASP A 35 2.68 -6.99 9.85
N ILE A 36 2.17 -7.18 8.63
CA ILE A 36 2.18 -6.19 7.56
C ILE A 36 1.36 -4.96 7.96
N ILE A 37 0.10 -5.17 8.38
CA ILE A 37 -0.77 -4.06 8.83
C ILE A 37 -0.21 -3.36 10.07
N LYS A 38 0.40 -4.11 11.00
CA LYS A 38 1.04 -3.54 12.19
C LYS A 38 2.24 -2.67 11.84
N ASP A 39 3.10 -3.10 10.93
CA ASP A 39 4.24 -2.31 10.47
C ASP A 39 3.80 -1.03 9.78
N GLU A 40 2.82 -1.10 8.86
CA GLU A 40 2.27 0.06 8.16
C GLU A 40 1.75 1.11 9.15
N LYS A 41 0.88 0.69 10.09
CA LYS A 41 0.35 1.57 11.13
C LYS A 41 1.43 2.13 12.04
N THR A 42 2.44 1.32 12.39
CA THR A 42 3.56 1.76 13.24
C THR A 42 4.37 2.84 12.53
N ARG A 43 4.70 2.65 11.25
CA ARG A 43 5.44 3.62 10.44
C ARG A 43 4.69 4.93 10.27
N LEU A 44 3.41 4.86 9.90
CA LEU A 44 2.56 6.05 9.76
C LEU A 44 2.44 6.82 11.08
N ASN A 45 2.22 6.13 12.21
CA ASN A 45 2.16 6.79 13.50
C ASN A 45 3.51 7.39 13.92
N ALA A 46 4.63 6.74 13.59
CA ALA A 46 5.96 7.21 13.94
C ALA A 46 6.36 8.51 13.24
N ILE A 47 5.79 8.82 12.07
CA ILE A 47 6.13 10.03 11.30
C ILE A 47 5.24 11.24 11.60
N LYS A 48 4.09 11.08 12.27
CA LYS A 48 3.14 12.16 12.55
C LYS A 48 3.83 13.37 13.22
N GLY A 49 3.72 14.53 12.58
CA GLY A 49 4.27 15.80 13.07
C GLY A 49 5.78 15.97 12.93
N LYS A 50 6.49 15.01 12.33
CA LYS A 50 7.95 15.01 12.19
C LYS A 50 8.39 15.41 10.79
N ASP A 51 9.64 15.85 10.69
CA ASP A 51 10.33 16.00 9.42
C ASP A 51 10.74 14.62 8.90
N ILE A 52 10.39 14.32 7.66
CA ILE A 52 10.69 13.07 6.97
C ILE A 52 11.33 13.34 5.62
N THR A 53 12.15 12.41 5.15
CA THR A 53 12.68 12.43 3.79
C THR A 53 11.73 11.68 2.87
N MET A 54 11.25 12.34 1.83
CA MET A 54 10.44 11.76 0.75
C MET A 54 11.17 11.96 -0.57
N ALA A 55 11.03 11.01 -1.49
CA ALA A 55 11.62 11.10 -2.82
C ALA A 55 10.65 10.55 -3.86
N ALA A 56 10.72 11.08 -5.08
CA ALA A 56 10.13 10.40 -6.22
C ALA A 56 10.99 9.18 -6.54
N MET A 57 10.39 8.11 -7.06
CA MET A 57 11.13 6.94 -7.51
C MET A 57 11.27 6.97 -9.03
N GLU A 58 12.48 6.76 -9.54
CA GLU A 58 12.79 6.69 -10.97
C GLU A 58 13.30 5.30 -11.33
N SER A 59 12.91 4.79 -12.51
CA SER A 59 13.34 3.47 -12.99
C SER A 59 14.83 3.46 -13.28
N GLY A 60 15.56 2.57 -12.63
CA GLY A 60 16.95 2.25 -12.94
C GLY A 60 17.09 0.96 -13.75
N LYS A 61 18.34 0.59 -14.05
CA LYS A 61 18.68 -0.61 -14.84
C LYS A 61 18.23 -1.92 -14.19
N TYR A 62 18.26 -1.99 -12.85
CA TYR A 62 17.96 -3.20 -12.08
C TYR A 62 16.76 -3.04 -11.15
N ASP A 63 16.54 -1.82 -10.67
CA ASP A 63 15.44 -1.47 -9.78
C ASP A 63 15.19 0.04 -9.78
N LYS A 64 14.15 0.51 -9.09
CA LYS A 64 13.90 1.93 -8.87
C LYS A 64 14.92 2.54 -7.90
N TYR A 65 15.23 3.82 -8.08
CA TYR A 65 16.05 4.61 -7.15
C TYR A 65 15.35 5.91 -6.75
N ALA A 66 15.72 6.44 -5.59
CA ALA A 66 15.22 7.71 -5.10
C ALA A 66 15.80 8.88 -5.91
N LYS A 67 14.92 9.67 -6.52
CA LYS A 67 15.23 10.90 -7.25
C LYS A 67 14.76 12.11 -6.45
N ASP A 68 15.62 13.12 -6.35
CA ASP A 68 15.34 14.42 -5.73
C ASP A 68 14.74 14.32 -4.31
N PRO A 69 15.44 13.70 -3.34
CA PRO A 69 14.94 13.58 -1.97
C PRO A 69 14.74 14.96 -1.33
N LYS A 70 13.60 15.13 -0.65
CA LYS A 70 13.23 16.37 0.05
C LYS A 70 12.81 16.07 1.47
N VAL A 71 13.19 16.95 2.38
CA VAL A 71 12.68 16.95 3.74
C VAL A 71 11.33 17.67 3.76
N VAL A 72 10.31 17.01 4.27
CA VAL A 72 8.94 17.52 4.38
C VAL A 72 8.44 17.25 5.80
N LYS A 73 7.77 18.23 6.40
CA LYS A 73 7.08 18.02 7.67
C LYS A 73 5.77 17.27 7.44
N ALA A 74 5.60 16.09 8.03
CA ALA A 74 4.39 15.28 7.92
C ALA A 74 3.26 15.84 8.81
N THR A 75 2.51 16.83 8.30
CA THR A 75 1.45 17.52 9.04
C THR A 75 0.11 16.78 8.98
N SER A 76 -0.12 15.99 7.93
CA SER A 76 -1.24 15.06 7.85
C SER A 76 -0.75 13.68 7.41
N VAL A 77 -1.19 12.64 8.14
CA VAL A 77 -0.80 11.26 7.89
C VAL A 77 -2.03 10.38 8.11
N MET A 78 -2.42 9.63 7.08
CA MET A 78 -3.58 8.74 7.09
C MET A 78 -3.21 7.38 6.49
N THR A 79 -3.90 6.32 6.93
CA THR A 79 -3.94 5.07 6.16
C THR A 79 -4.78 5.25 4.89
N GLU A 80 -4.62 4.36 3.92
CA GLU A 80 -5.49 4.37 2.74
C GLU A 80 -6.96 4.06 3.12
N GLU A 81 -7.17 3.18 4.12
CA GLU A 81 -8.50 2.90 4.66
C GLU A 81 -9.18 4.14 5.24
N GLU A 82 -8.45 4.95 6.01
CA GLU A 82 -8.96 6.21 6.58
C GLU A 82 -9.33 7.19 5.45
N MET A 83 -8.48 7.32 4.44
CA MET A 83 -8.72 8.19 3.28
C MET A 83 -9.94 7.71 2.46
N ALA A 84 -10.05 6.42 2.17
CA ALA A 84 -11.16 5.85 1.42
C ALA A 84 -12.50 6.09 2.15
N LYS A 85 -12.55 5.79 3.45
CA LYS A 85 -13.76 5.99 4.27
C LYS A 85 -14.15 7.45 4.38
N ALA A 86 -13.19 8.36 4.53
CA ALA A 86 -13.44 9.80 4.55
C ALA A 86 -14.08 10.31 3.25
N ASN A 87 -13.89 9.59 2.14
CA ASN A 87 -14.45 9.92 0.82
C ASN A 87 -15.66 9.03 0.44
N GLY A 88 -16.25 8.31 1.39
CA GLY A 88 -17.44 7.49 1.16
C GLY A 88 -17.18 6.21 0.34
N VAL A 89 -15.92 5.77 0.26
CA VAL A 89 -15.51 4.56 -0.45
C VAL A 89 -15.29 3.42 0.54
N ASN A 90 -15.87 2.25 0.26
CA ASN A 90 -15.60 1.03 1.03
C ASN A 90 -14.17 0.53 0.76
N TYR A 91 -13.53 -0.01 1.79
CA TYR A 91 -12.14 -0.44 1.71
C TYR A 91 -11.99 -1.94 1.93
N PHE A 92 -11.11 -2.56 1.14
CA PHE A 92 -10.75 -3.97 1.28
C PHE A 92 -9.29 -4.14 0.86
N ARG A 93 -8.51 -4.86 1.67
CA ARG A 93 -7.06 -5.04 1.51
C ARG A 93 -6.70 -6.51 1.28
N ILE A 94 -5.88 -6.73 0.26
CA ILE A 94 -5.15 -7.98 -0.01
C ILE A 94 -3.67 -7.60 -0.04
N THR A 95 -2.85 -8.25 0.78
CA THR A 95 -1.42 -7.94 0.89
C THR A 95 -0.60 -8.75 -0.11
N ALA A 96 -0.80 -8.54 -1.41
CA ALA A 96 -0.08 -9.28 -2.46
C ALA A 96 1.28 -8.64 -2.76
N LEU A 97 2.34 -9.44 -2.63
CA LEU A 97 3.72 -9.03 -2.91
C LEU A 97 3.89 -8.59 -4.38
N ASP A 98 4.68 -7.54 -4.61
CA ASP A 98 4.92 -7.08 -5.99
C ASP A 98 5.71 -8.08 -6.83
N HIS A 99 5.48 -8.04 -8.14
CA HIS A 99 6.14 -8.85 -9.17
C HIS A 99 5.91 -10.37 -9.13
N LEU A 100 5.08 -10.88 -8.21
CA LEU A 100 4.78 -12.30 -8.09
C LEU A 100 3.30 -12.58 -8.31
N TRP A 101 2.99 -13.84 -8.64
CA TRP A 101 1.62 -14.33 -8.62
C TRP A 101 1.08 -14.34 -7.18
N PRO A 102 -0.13 -13.83 -6.91
CA PRO A 102 -0.71 -13.86 -5.57
C PRO A 102 -0.80 -15.28 -5.02
N ALA A 103 -0.41 -15.46 -3.75
CA ALA A 103 -0.55 -16.74 -3.07
C ALA A 103 -2.02 -17.21 -3.09
N PRO A 104 -2.31 -18.54 -3.16
CA PRO A 104 -3.67 -19.05 -3.25
C PRO A 104 -4.65 -18.49 -2.19
N LYS A 105 -4.16 -18.26 -0.97
CA LYS A 105 -4.95 -17.67 0.12
C LYS A 105 -5.54 -16.29 -0.22
N TYR A 106 -4.86 -15.50 -1.06
CA TYR A 106 -5.32 -14.19 -1.49
C TYR A 106 -6.41 -14.27 -2.56
N ILE A 107 -6.35 -15.30 -3.40
CA ILE A 107 -7.40 -15.62 -4.36
C ILE A 107 -8.66 -16.08 -3.60
N ASP A 108 -8.51 -16.97 -2.62
CA ASP A 108 -9.61 -17.42 -1.75
C ASP A 108 -10.23 -16.25 -0.98
N GLN A 109 -9.39 -15.39 -0.39
CA GLN A 109 -9.82 -14.16 0.28
C GLN A 109 -10.64 -13.26 -0.65
N PHE A 110 -10.20 -13.07 -1.90
CA PHE A 110 -10.93 -12.27 -2.87
C PHE A 110 -12.26 -12.90 -3.27
N ILE A 111 -12.30 -14.21 -3.51
CA ILE A 111 -13.53 -14.94 -3.86
C ILE A 111 -14.57 -14.80 -2.74
N GLU A 112 -14.15 -14.96 -1.48
CA GLU A 112 -15.05 -14.82 -0.32
C GLU A 112 -15.53 -13.38 -0.09
N PHE A 113 -14.72 -12.38 -0.45
CA PHE A 113 -15.14 -10.99 -0.50
C PHE A 113 -16.16 -10.75 -1.62
N TYR A 114 -15.85 -11.21 -2.84
CA TYR A 114 -16.68 -11.02 -4.03
C TYR A 114 -18.09 -11.61 -3.86
N LYS A 115 -18.21 -12.81 -3.28
CA LYS A 115 -19.50 -13.47 -3.01
C LYS A 115 -20.43 -12.66 -2.08
N LYS A 116 -19.89 -11.73 -1.29
CA LYS A 116 -20.64 -10.91 -0.33
C LYS A 116 -21.06 -9.55 -0.89
N LEU A 117 -20.63 -9.21 -2.11
CA LEU A 117 -20.92 -7.92 -2.70
C LEU A 117 -22.39 -7.81 -3.12
N PRO A 118 -23.02 -6.62 -2.97
CA PRO A 118 -24.32 -6.37 -3.57
C PRO A 118 -24.20 -6.36 -5.10
N LYS A 119 -25.33 -6.59 -5.78
CA LYS A 119 -25.37 -6.75 -7.25
C LYS A 119 -24.87 -5.52 -8.03
N ASP A 120 -24.93 -4.35 -7.41
CA ASP A 120 -24.56 -3.05 -7.96
C ASP A 120 -23.18 -2.56 -7.48
N ALA A 121 -22.40 -3.43 -6.82
CA ALA A 121 -21.07 -3.07 -6.36
C ALA A 121 -20.14 -2.70 -7.51
N TRP A 122 -19.47 -1.55 -7.40
CA TRP A 122 -18.33 -1.19 -8.23
C TRP A 122 -17.02 -1.54 -7.52
N ILE A 123 -16.15 -2.30 -8.19
CA ILE A 123 -14.84 -2.68 -7.65
C ILE A 123 -13.76 -1.93 -8.43
N HIS A 124 -13.06 -1.03 -7.74
CA HIS A 124 -11.84 -0.40 -8.25
C HIS A 124 -10.62 -1.11 -7.65
N PHE A 125 -9.83 -1.78 -8.50
CA PHE A 125 -8.56 -2.38 -8.12
C PHE A 125 -7.42 -1.40 -8.36
N HIS A 126 -6.40 -1.46 -7.50
CA HIS A 126 -5.13 -0.79 -7.75
C HIS A 126 -3.99 -1.54 -7.05
N CYS A 127 -2.78 -1.30 -7.52
CA CYS A 127 -1.53 -1.58 -6.83
C CYS A 127 -0.66 -0.32 -6.89
N GLU A 128 0.67 -0.45 -6.83
CA GLU A 128 1.55 0.71 -7.01
C GLU A 128 1.48 1.30 -8.44
N ALA A 129 1.47 0.46 -9.47
CA ALA A 129 1.59 0.90 -10.87
C ALA A 129 0.34 0.66 -11.74
N GLY A 130 -0.71 0.02 -11.20
CA GLY A 130 -1.90 -0.36 -11.97
C GLY A 130 -1.60 -1.36 -13.09
N ASN A 131 -0.63 -2.27 -12.88
CA ASN A 131 -0.19 -3.26 -13.86
C ASN A 131 -0.23 -4.67 -13.25
N GLY A 132 0.88 -5.39 -13.07
CA GLY A 132 0.86 -6.84 -12.81
C GLY A 132 -0.07 -7.37 -11.69
N ARG A 133 -0.27 -6.64 -10.59
CA ARG A 133 -1.21 -7.03 -9.52
C ARG A 133 -2.67 -6.64 -9.81
N THR A 134 -2.90 -5.52 -10.50
CA THR A 134 -4.25 -4.95 -10.81
C THR A 134 -4.89 -5.69 -11.96
#